data_AF-A0A1Q3VCH3-F1
#
_entry.id   AF-A0A1Q3VCH3-F1
#
_cell.length_a   1.000
_cell.length_b   1.000
_cell.length_c   1.000
_cell.angle_alpha   90.00
_cell.angle_beta   90.00
_cell.angle_gamma   90.00
#
_symmetry.space_group_name_H-M   'P 1'
#
loop_
_entity.id
_entity.type
_entity.pdbx_description
1 polymer ?
#
loop_
_entity_poly.entity_id
_entity_poly.type
_entity_poly.pdbx_seq_one_letter_code
_entity_poly.pdbx_strand_id
1 'polypeptide(L)'
;MFDINSPKHARVLPTGLAFDLPDLFMAQGWAEFHGLRLVVELDGCTDGEEYEEVLAFYPPNSAFRRWMMWRSAKGIVVQPMMGRTRRFDSVAEALEHLIPASA
;
A
#
# COMPACT_ATOMS: atom_id res chain seq x y z
N MET A 1 -30.63 -17.94 19.02
CA MET A 1 -30.50 -18.83 17.84
C MET A 1 -29.76 -18.02 16.80
N PHE A 2 -28.47 -18.31 16.61
CA PHE A 2 -27.63 -17.57 15.65
C PHE A 2 -27.94 -18.10 14.26
N ASP A 3 -28.24 -17.20 13.32
CA ASP A 3 -28.46 -17.55 11.93
C ASP A 3 -27.12 -17.93 11.29
N ILE A 4 -26.99 -19.18 10.87
CA ILE A 4 -25.74 -19.77 10.33
C ILE A 4 -25.64 -19.51 8.80
N ASN A 5 -26.62 -18.85 8.19
CA ASN A 5 -26.69 -18.61 6.75
C ASN A 5 -26.39 -17.17 6.34
N SER A 6 -25.37 -16.53 6.95
CA SER A 6 -24.69 -15.46 6.20
C SER A 6 -24.05 -16.09 4.96
N PRO A 7 -24.29 -15.57 3.75
CA PRO A 7 -23.61 -16.08 2.57
C PRO A 7 -22.12 -15.95 2.86
N LYS A 8 -21.41 -17.08 2.85
CA LYS A 8 -19.95 -17.07 2.80
C LYS A 8 -19.63 -16.26 1.56
N HIS A 9 -19.24 -15.00 1.73
CA HIS A 9 -18.66 -14.22 0.65
C HIS A 9 -17.61 -15.16 0.07
N ALA A 10 -17.80 -15.58 -1.19
CA ALA A 10 -16.80 -16.37 -1.88
C ALA A 10 -15.52 -15.57 -1.69
N ARG A 11 -14.55 -16.15 -0.97
CA ARG A 11 -13.32 -15.45 -0.60
C ARG A 11 -12.66 -15.09 -1.92
N VAL A 12 -12.86 -13.85 -2.36
CA VAL A 12 -12.20 -13.33 -3.53
C VAL A 12 -10.73 -13.40 -3.17
N LEU A 13 -9.95 -14.11 -3.98
CA LEU A 13 -8.51 -14.15 -3.74
C LEU A 13 -8.02 -12.71 -3.81
N PRO A 14 -7.22 -12.24 -2.82
CA PRO A 14 -6.66 -10.91 -2.89
C PRO A 14 -6.02 -10.67 -4.26
N THR A 15 -6.31 -9.53 -4.86
CA THR A 15 -5.76 -9.14 -6.16
C THR A 15 -4.27 -8.79 -6.03
N GLY A 16 -3.83 -8.47 -4.81
CA GLY A 16 -2.45 -8.17 -4.46
C GLY A 16 -1.66 -9.35 -3.92
N LEU A 17 -0.35 -9.27 -4.06
CA LEU A 17 0.60 -10.19 -3.43
C LEU A 17 1.24 -9.49 -2.23
N ALA A 18 1.58 -10.23 -1.17
CA ALA A 18 2.46 -9.72 -0.12
C ALA A 18 3.81 -9.23 -0.67
N PHE A 19 4.39 -8.22 -0.03
CA PHE A 19 5.76 -7.79 -0.30
C PHE A 19 6.75 -8.79 0.27
N ASP A 20 7.94 -8.86 -0.33
CA ASP A 20 9.05 -9.57 0.30
C ASP A 20 9.66 -8.72 1.42
N LEU A 21 10.35 -9.39 2.36
CA LEU A 21 10.98 -8.70 3.49
C LEU A 21 12.00 -7.64 3.05
N PRO A 22 12.87 -7.87 2.05
CA PRO A 22 13.79 -6.83 1.56
C PRO A 22 13.08 -5.54 1.12
N ASP A 23 11.97 -5.65 0.38
CA ASP A 23 11.17 -4.51 -0.05
C ASP A 23 10.56 -3.76 1.14
N LEU A 24 10.06 -4.49 2.15
CA LEU A 24 9.51 -3.89 3.36
C LEU A 24 10.58 -3.09 4.13
N PHE A 25 11.78 -3.65 4.32
CA PHE A 25 12.88 -2.95 4.97
C PHE A 25 13.35 -1.74 4.17
N MET A 26 13.38 -1.85 2.83
CA MET A 26 13.72 -0.74 1.96
C MET A 26 12.69 0.40 2.06
N ALA A 27 11.40 0.08 2.00
CA ALA A 27 10.33 1.06 2.16
C ALA A 27 10.35 1.72 3.55
N GLN A 28 10.62 0.94 4.61
CA GLN A 28 10.77 1.46 5.96
C GLN A 28 11.94 2.44 6.06
N GLY A 29 13.14 2.03 5.63
CA GLY A 29 14.33 2.90 5.69
C GLY A 29 14.18 4.17 4.87
N TRP A 30 13.53 4.07 3.70
CA TRP A 30 13.20 5.23 2.89
C TRP A 30 12.22 6.17 3.60
N ALA A 31 11.14 5.64 4.20
CA ALA A 31 10.18 6.45 4.93
C ALA A 31 10.83 7.18 6.13
N GLU A 32 11.64 6.47 6.91
CA GLU A 32 12.39 7.01 8.04
C GLU A 32 13.34 8.13 7.59
N PHE A 33 14.09 7.92 6.51
CA PHE A 33 15.00 8.92 5.94
C PHE A 33 14.27 10.21 5.52
N HIS A 34 13.04 10.09 5.03
CA HIS A 34 12.20 11.24 4.63
C HIS A 34 11.28 11.76 5.74
N GLY A 35 11.41 11.27 6.98
CA GLY A 35 10.58 11.71 8.12
C GLY A 35 9.10 11.35 7.99
N LEU A 36 8.80 10.29 7.23
CA LEU A 36 7.45 9.76 7.03
C LEU A 36 7.21 8.59 7.99
N ARG A 37 5.94 8.40 8.37
CA ARG A 37 5.51 7.18 9.05
C ARG A 37 5.00 6.20 8.01
N LEU A 38 5.58 5.00 7.98
CA LEU A 38 5.08 3.86 7.22
C LEU A 38 4.15 3.01 8.11
N VAL A 39 3.01 2.61 7.57
CA VAL A 39 2.09 1.64 8.18
C VAL A 39 1.83 0.54 7.16
N VAL A 40 1.92 -0.72 7.60
CA VAL A 40 1.52 -1.88 6.82
C VAL A 40 0.07 -2.20 7.17
N GLU A 41 -0.82 -2.04 6.20
CA GLU A 41 -2.25 -2.37 6.31
C GLU A 41 -2.48 -3.74 5.65
N LEU A 42 -3.04 -4.68 6.42
CA LEU A 42 -3.44 -6.00 5.92
C LEU A 42 -4.91 -5.98 5.51
N ASP A 43 -5.26 -6.83 4.55
CA ASP A 43 -6.63 -6.93 4.00
C ASP A 43 -7.15 -5.56 3.50
N GLY A 44 -6.25 -4.76 2.92
CA GLY A 44 -6.56 -3.43 2.43
C GLY A 44 -7.55 -3.48 1.25
N CYS A 45 -8.53 -2.57 1.23
CA CYS A 45 -9.47 -2.46 0.11
C CYS A 45 -9.28 -1.13 -0.61
N THR A 46 -8.99 -1.18 -1.91
CA THR A 46 -8.81 0.00 -2.77
C THR A 46 -9.68 -0.13 -4.02
N ASP A 47 -10.56 0.84 -4.26
CA ASP A 47 -11.51 0.85 -5.41
C ASP A 47 -12.33 -0.44 -5.57
N GLY A 48 -12.63 -1.12 -4.46
CA GLY A 48 -13.38 -2.38 -4.44
C GLY A 48 -12.55 -3.64 -4.71
N GLU A 49 -11.24 -3.49 -4.91
CA GLU A 49 -10.28 -4.60 -4.95
C GLU A 49 -9.66 -4.82 -3.56
N GLU A 50 -9.62 -6.08 -3.13
CA GLU A 50 -8.95 -6.49 -1.90
C GLU A 50 -7.48 -6.80 -2.20
N TYR A 51 -6.58 -6.27 -1.38
CA TYR A 51 -5.15 -6.46 -1.46
C TYR A 51 -4.65 -7.06 -0.15
N GLU A 52 -3.76 -8.06 -0.26
CA GLU A 52 -3.21 -8.75 0.90
C GLU A 52 -2.44 -7.79 1.82
N GLU A 53 -1.64 -6.90 1.20
CA GLU A 53 -0.77 -5.97 1.91
C GLU A 53 -0.71 -4.62 1.18
N VAL A 54 -0.92 -3.54 1.93
CA VAL A 54 -0.80 -2.15 1.46
C VAL A 54 0.14 -1.38 2.38
N LEU A 55 1.11 -0.70 1.78
CA LEU A 55 2.02 0.22 2.45
C LEU A 55 1.43 1.63 2.40
N ALA A 56 1.06 2.17 3.55
CA ALA A 56 0.52 3.51 3.70
C ALA A 56 1.57 4.46 4.28
N PHE A 57 1.86 5.55 3.56
CA PHE A 57 2.86 6.55 3.95
C PHE A 57 2.18 7.81 4.47
N TYR A 58 2.55 8.26 5.67
CA TYR A 58 1.98 9.43 6.32
C TYR A 58 3.04 10.52 6.50
N PRO A 59 2.70 11.79 6.21
CA PRO A 59 3.48 12.91 6.70
C PRO A 59 3.59 12.89 8.23
N PRO A 60 4.64 13.49 8.81
CA PRO A 60 4.78 13.55 10.26
C PRO A 60 3.57 14.24 10.88
N ASN A 61 3.03 13.66 11.95
CA ASN A 61 1.87 14.15 12.70
C ASN A 61 0.55 14.27 11.89
N SER A 62 0.44 13.63 10.72
CA SER A 62 -0.79 13.62 9.92
C SER A 62 -1.59 12.33 10.13
N ALA A 63 -2.90 12.47 10.28
CA ALA A 63 -3.84 11.34 10.21
C ALA A 63 -4.15 10.93 8.75
N PHE A 64 -3.84 11.80 7.78
CA PHE A 64 -4.07 11.54 6.37
C PHE A 64 -2.82 10.95 5.72
N ARG A 65 -2.97 9.79 5.11
CA ARG A 65 -1.94 9.18 4.25
C ARG A 65 -1.65 10.11 3.07
N ARG A 66 -0.42 10.12 2.60
CA ARG A 66 0.01 10.83 1.38
C ARG A 66 0.02 9.90 0.18
N TRP A 67 0.47 8.67 0.38
CA TRP A 67 0.52 7.63 -0.63
C TRP A 67 0.09 6.28 -0.06
N MET A 68 -0.46 5.46 -0.94
CA MET A 68 -0.60 4.02 -0.76
C MET A 68 0.24 3.32 -1.81
N MET A 69 0.84 2.20 -1.44
CA MET A 69 1.59 1.34 -2.35
C MET A 69 1.19 -0.10 -2.11
N TRP A 70 0.95 -0.85 -3.17
CA TRP A 70 0.64 -2.27 -3.09
C TRP A 70 1.30 -3.01 -4.25
N ARG A 71 1.55 -4.30 -4.04
CA ARG A 71 2.08 -5.16 -5.07
C ARG A 71 0.92 -5.84 -5.79
N SER A 72 0.95 -5.80 -7.11
CA SER A 72 0.02 -6.50 -7.99
C SER A 72 0.76 -7.55 -8.82
N ALA A 73 0.02 -8.43 -9.49
CA ALA A 73 0.60 -9.38 -10.45
C ALA A 73 1.39 -8.72 -11.61
N LYS A 74 1.22 -7.40 -11.81
CA LYS A 74 1.85 -6.64 -12.90
C LYS A 74 2.95 -5.69 -12.43
N GLY A 75 3.34 -5.74 -11.15
CA GLY A 75 4.33 -4.84 -10.56
C GLY A 75 3.79 -4.04 -9.37
N ILE A 76 4.55 -3.02 -8.97
CA ILE A 76 4.26 -2.17 -7.82
C ILE A 76 3.36 -1.01 -8.25
N VAL A 77 2.25 -0.84 -7.54
CA VAL A 77 1.29 0.23 -7.79
C VAL A 77 1.39 1.25 -6.67
N VAL A 78 1.44 2.52 -7.04
CA VAL A 78 1.46 3.65 -6.11
C VAL A 78 0.30 4.58 -6.41
N GLN A 79 -0.53 4.83 -5.41
CA GLN A 79 -1.63 5.79 -5.49
C GLN A 79 -1.38 6.97 -4.53
N PRO A 80 -1.14 8.18 -5.06
CA PRO A 80 -1.19 9.38 -4.24
C PRO A 80 -2.64 9.69 -3.83
N MET A 81 -2.85 10.30 -2.66
CA MET A 81 -4.20 10.77 -2.29
C MET A 81 -4.73 11.85 -3.23
N MET A 82 -3.82 12.62 -3.82
CA MET A 82 -4.13 13.62 -4.83
C MET A 82 -3.28 13.32 -6.07
N GLY A 83 -3.93 12.87 -7.14
CA GLY A 83 -3.26 12.60 -8.40
C GLY A 83 -3.66 11.26 -9.00
N ARG A 84 -2.82 10.78 -9.92
CA ARG A 84 -3.06 9.53 -10.64
C ARG A 84 -2.23 8.40 -10.07
N THR A 85 -2.84 7.22 -10.00
CA THR A 85 -2.15 5.96 -9.73
C THR A 85 -1.07 5.71 -10.79
N ARG A 86 0.11 5.27 -10.36
CA ARG A 86 1.25 4.92 -11.21
C ARG A 86 1.69 3.49 -10.93
N ARG A 87 2.31 2.85 -11.91
CA ARG A 87 2.85 1.48 -11.81
C ARG A 87 4.34 1.49 -12.13
N PHE A 88 5.09 0.68 -11.41
CA PHE A 88 6.53 0.52 -11.47
C PHE A 88 6.87 -0.97 -11.47
N ASP A 89 8.08 -1.31 -11.92
CA ASP A 89 8.54 -2.70 -11.97
C ASP A 89 9.04 -3.18 -10.60
N SER A 90 9.48 -2.25 -9.74
CA SER A 90 10.04 -2.54 -8.40
C SER A 90 9.69 -1.50 -7.34
N VAL A 91 9.86 -1.85 -6.07
CA VAL A 91 9.70 -0.91 -4.96
C VAL A 91 10.77 0.18 -5.00
N ALA A 92 12.01 -0.18 -5.32
CA ALA A 92 13.10 0.80 -5.47
C ALA A 92 12.74 1.90 -6.48
N GLU A 93 12.33 1.51 -7.69
CA GLU A 93 11.91 2.45 -8.73
C GLU A 93 10.71 3.30 -8.27
N ALA A 94 9.74 2.69 -7.58
CA ALA A 94 8.59 3.41 -7.05
C ALA A 94 9.00 4.50 -6.03
N LEU A 95 9.89 4.17 -5.10
CA LEU A 95 10.37 5.08 -4.06
C LEU A 95 11.17 6.26 -4.65
N GLU A 96 11.99 6.03 -5.68
CA GLU A 96 12.69 7.09 -6.42
C GLU A 96 11.74 8.13 -7.02
N HIS A 97 10.53 7.72 -7.41
CA HIS A 97 9.51 8.61 -7.98
C HIS A 97 8.56 9.23 -6.94
N LEU A 98 8.74 8.89 -5.67
CA LEU A 98 7.95 9.37 -4.54
C LEU A 98 8.58 10.56 -3.81
N ILE A 99 9.67 11.14 -4.33
CA ILE A 99 10.37 12.30 -3.74
C ILE A 99 9.33 13.32 -3.23
N PRO A 100 9.22 13.53 -1.91
CA PRO A 100 8.29 14.49 -1.36
C PRO A 100 8.64 15.88 -1.89
N ALA A 101 7.66 16.61 -2.44
CA ALA A 101 7.82 18.05 -2.62
C ALA A 101 8.22 18.66 -1.27
N SER A 102 9.33 19.41 -1.25
CA SER A 102 9.83 20.09 -0.06
C SER A 102 8.70 20.85 0.63
N ALA A 103 8.59 20.64 1.94
CA ALA A 103 7.61 21.28 2.83
C ALA A 103 7.68 22.81 2.79
#